data_AF-A0A920GNI5-F1
#
_entry.id   AF-A0A920GNI5-F1
#
_cell.length_a   1.000
_cell.length_b   1.000
_cell.length_c   1.000
_cell.angle_alpha   90.00
_cell.angle_beta   90.00
_cell.angle_gamma   90.00
#
_symmetry.space_group_name_H-M   'P 1'
#
loop_
_entity.id
_entity.type
_entity.pdbx_description
1 polymer ?
#
loop_
_entity_poly.entity_id
_entity_poly.type
_entity_poly.pdbx_seq_one_letter_code
_entity_poly.pdbx_strand_id
1 'polypeptide(L)'
;MSKSLGNVRTVRELLGEYPGEVLRCALLSAQYRSPLNFSAGCLIRHGDVGFLLWRASPARRNPTEAIDLQETGVFKAFWMISIRRRPFAHYTPPHQA
;
A
#
# COMPACT_ATOMS: atom_id res chain seq x y z
N MET A 1 -3.69 17.37 -5.26
CA MET A 1 -2.80 17.09 -6.41
C MET A 1 -3.64 16.70 -7.62
N SER A 2 -3.42 17.31 -8.78
CA SER A 2 -4.15 17.07 -10.04
C SER A 2 -3.21 17.12 -11.24
N LYS A 3 -3.42 16.22 -12.22
CA LYS A 3 -2.61 16.14 -13.44
C LYS A 3 -2.70 17.42 -14.28
N SER A 4 -3.87 18.06 -14.33
CA SER A 4 -4.06 19.31 -15.08
C SER A 4 -3.34 20.50 -14.46
N LEU A 5 -3.21 20.53 -13.14
CA LEU A 5 -2.47 21.55 -12.40
C LEU A 5 -0.95 21.30 -12.38
N GLY A 6 -0.48 20.16 -12.92
CA GLY A 6 0.94 19.80 -12.90
C GLY A 6 1.54 19.54 -11.51
N ASN A 7 0.71 19.49 -10.46
CA ASN A 7 1.14 19.38 -9.06
C ASN A 7 1.00 17.94 -8.51
N VAL A 8 1.22 16.94 -9.36
CA VAL A 8 1.23 15.52 -8.98
C VAL A 8 2.67 15.07 -8.85
N ARG A 9 2.99 14.43 -7.72
CA ARG A 9 4.25 13.70 -7.52
C ARG A 9 3.98 12.22 -7.55
N THR A 10 4.85 11.46 -8.21
CA THR A 10 4.70 10.00 -8.23
C THR A 10 5.28 9.41 -6.95
N VAL A 11 4.74 8.26 -6.54
CA VAL A 11 5.27 7.54 -5.37
C VAL A 11 6.73 7.16 -5.59
N ARG A 12 7.13 6.83 -6.82
CA ARG A 12 8.52 6.48 -7.16
C ARG A 12 9.47 7.66 -6.97
N GLU A 13 9.09 8.86 -7.40
CA GLU A 13 9.87 10.08 -7.15
C GLU A 13 10.02 10.33 -5.66
N LEU A 14 8.92 10.27 -4.91
CA LEU A 14 8.92 10.52 -3.46
C LEU A 14 9.73 9.50 -2.67
N LEU A 15 9.76 8.24 -3.11
CA LEU A 15 10.60 7.18 -2.50
C LEU A 15 12.10 7.40 -2.73
N GLY A 16 12.49 8.21 -3.72
CA GLY A 16 13.88 8.61 -3.91
C GLY A 16 14.35 9.67 -2.91
N GLU A 17 13.42 10.46 -2.37
CA GLU A 17 13.69 11.58 -1.45
C GLU A 17 13.39 11.23 0.02
N TYR A 18 12.36 10.40 0.27
CA TYR A 18 11.89 10.05 1.61
C TYR A 18 11.70 8.53 1.77
N PRO A 19 11.94 7.98 2.97
CA PRO A 19 11.63 6.58 3.26
C PRO A 19 10.13 6.28 3.08
N GLY A 20 9.79 5.09 2.61
CA GLY A 20 8.41 4.69 2.36
C GLY A 20 7.54 4.68 3.63
N GLU A 21 8.15 4.42 4.77
CA GLU A 21 7.53 4.45 6.10
C GLU A 21 7.11 5.87 6.49
N VAL A 22 7.94 6.87 6.18
CA VAL A 22 7.61 8.29 6.43
C VAL A 22 6.40 8.71 5.60
N LEU A 23 6.37 8.32 4.33
CA LEU A 23 5.21 8.53 3.46
C LEU A 23 3.95 7.84 4.03
N ARG A 24 4.08 6.60 4.52
CA ARG A 24 2.99 5.85 5.13
C ARG A 24 2.48 6.50 6.41
N CYS A 25 3.37 6.95 7.28
CA CYS A 25 3.03 7.67 8.51
C CYS A 25 2.30 8.98 8.19
N ALA A 26 2.75 9.73 7.19
CA ALA A 26 2.09 10.96 6.76
C ALA A 26 0.69 10.72 6.16
N LEU A 27 0.48 9.60 5.47
CA LEU A 27 -0.86 9.24 4.94
C LEU A 27 -1.82 8.78 6.04
N LEU A 28 -1.31 8.10 7.06
CA LEU A 28 -2.11 7.57 8.17
C LEU A 28 -2.33 8.57 9.31
N SER A 29 -1.62 9.71 9.32
CA SER A 29 -1.74 10.70 10.39
C SER A 29 -3.06 11.50 10.33
N ALA A 30 -3.69 11.57 9.15
CA ALA A 30 -4.98 12.23 8.98
C ALA A 30 -6.11 11.21 8.84
N GLN A 31 -7.30 11.60 9.29
CA GLN A 31 -8.51 10.82 9.07
C GLN A 31 -8.76 10.64 7.58
N TYR A 32 -9.05 9.41 7.14
CA TYR A 32 -9.16 9.04 5.72
C TYR A 32 -10.08 9.94 4.88
N ARG A 33 -11.12 10.54 5.49
CA ARG A 33 -12.08 11.44 4.81
C ARG A 33 -11.77 12.92 4.96
N SER A 34 -10.70 13.28 5.66
CA SER A 34 -10.29 14.67 5.85
C SER A 34 -9.31 15.08 4.75
N PRO A 35 -9.36 16.34 4.30
CA PRO A 35 -8.37 16.85 3.35
C PRO A 35 -6.98 16.80 3.98
N LEU A 36 -6.05 16.11 3.31
CA LEU A 36 -4.65 16.00 3.74
C LEU A 36 -3.79 16.97 2.93
N ASN A 37 -3.12 17.90 3.64
CA ASN A 37 -2.13 18.78 3.01
C ASN A 37 -0.77 18.07 2.95
N PHE A 38 -0.43 17.58 1.76
CA PHE A 38 0.83 16.88 1.49
C PHE A 38 1.92 17.89 1.12
N SER A 39 2.68 18.34 2.13
CA SER A 39 3.78 19.30 1.98
C SER A 39 5.10 18.75 2.55
N ALA A 40 6.23 19.30 2.10
CA ALA A 40 7.54 18.90 2.61
C ALA A 40 7.66 19.04 4.14
N GLY A 41 7.08 20.10 4.73
CA GLY A 41 7.07 20.29 6.18
C GLY A 41 6.28 19.21 6.93
N CYS A 42 5.18 18.72 6.34
CA CYS A 42 4.43 17.58 6.89
C CYS A 42 5.26 16.29 6.84
N LEU A 43 5.96 16.04 5.74
CA LEU A 43 6.84 14.88 5.59
C LEU A 43 8.03 14.91 6.56
N ILE A 44 8.66 16.08 6.76
CA ILE A 44 9.77 16.24 7.70
C ILE A 44 9.29 15.99 9.13
N ARG A 45 8.15 16.58 9.54
CA ARG A 45 7.55 16.36 10.87
C ARG A 45 7.24 14.88 11.12
N HIS A 46 6.79 14.15 10.11
CA HIS A 46 6.54 12.72 10.21
C HIS A 46 7.81 11.87 10.02
N GLY A 47 8.90 12.45 9.53
CA GLY A 47 10.20 11.83 9.39
C GLY A 47 10.81 11.48 10.74
N ASP A 48 10.72 12.39 11.72
CA ASP A 48 11.29 12.18 13.05
C ASP A 48 10.62 11.02 13.80
N VAL A 49 9.29 10.96 13.78
CA VAL A 49 8.51 9.87 14.38
C VAL A 49 8.58 8.58 13.57
N GLY A 50 8.61 8.69 12.24
CA GLY A 50 8.77 7.55 11.33
C GLY A 50 10.13 6.88 11.49
N PHE A 51 11.19 7.67 11.67
CA PHE A 51 12.55 7.18 11.92
C PHE A 51 12.66 6.48 13.29
N LEU A 52 12.05 7.04 14.34
CA LEU A 52 12.06 6.42 15.66
C LEU A 52 11.30 5.08 15.67
N LEU A 53 10.13 5.04 15.03
CA LEU A 53 9.31 3.83 14.89
C LEU A 53 9.98 2.78 13.98
N TRP A 54 10.68 3.22 12.93
CA TRP A 54 11.47 2.36 12.05
C TRP A 54 12.64 1.73 12.82
N ARG A 55 13.39 2.52 13.60
CA ARG A 55 14.53 2.04 14.38
C ARG A 55 14.12 1.06 15.49
N ALA A 56 12.92 1.24 16.03
CA ALA A 56 12.37 0.37 17.08
C ALA A 56 11.66 -0.88 16.54
N SER A 57 11.23 -0.88 15.28
CA SER A 57 10.55 -2.05 14.69
C SER A 57 11.58 -3.10 14.27
N PRO A 58 11.54 -4.34 14.81
CA PRO A 58 12.25 -5.44 14.18
C PRO A 58 11.62 -5.59 12.79
N ALA A 59 12.40 -5.36 11.75
CA ALA A 59 11.97 -5.40 10.36
C ALA A 59 11.12 -6.66 10.11
N ARG A 60 9.80 -6.52 10.10
CA ARG A 60 8.93 -7.57 9.58
C ARG A 60 9.16 -7.56 8.09
N ARG A 61 10.11 -8.37 7.63
CA ARG A 61 10.16 -8.78 6.23
C ARG A 61 8.79 -9.37 5.95
N ASN A 62 8.00 -8.71 5.11
CA ASN A 62 6.83 -9.35 4.54
C ASN A 62 7.36 -10.63 3.86
N PRO A 63 6.82 -11.82 4.14
CA PRO A 63 7.24 -13.01 3.42
C PRO A 63 7.06 -12.71 1.93
N THR A 64 8.16 -12.75 1.19
CA THR A 64 8.14 -12.70 -0.29
C THR A 64 7.83 -14.09 -0.84
N GLU A 65 7.23 -14.96 -0.03
CA GLU A 65 6.69 -16.21 -0.49
C GLU A 65 5.34 -15.93 -1.14
N ALA A 66 5.15 -16.50 -2.33
CA ALA A 66 3.88 -16.41 -3.03
C ALA A 66 2.80 -17.05 -2.18
N ILE A 67 1.91 -16.23 -1.62
CA ILE A 67 0.73 -16.72 -0.92
C ILE A 67 -0.20 -17.28 -1.98
N ASP A 68 -0.43 -18.59 -1.97
CA ASP A 68 -1.47 -19.17 -2.82
C ASP A 68 -2.83 -18.70 -2.31
N LEU A 69 -3.38 -17.71 -3.02
CA LEU A 69 -4.67 -17.12 -2.72
C LEU A 69 -5.78 -18.18 -2.73
N GLN A 70 -5.67 -19.26 -3.52
CA GLN A 70 -6.68 -20.30 -3.62
C GLN A 70 -6.80 -21.15 -2.35
N GLU A 71 -5.73 -21.26 -1.58
CA GLU A 71 -5.71 -22.06 -0.35
C GLU A 71 -6.22 -21.28 0.87
N THR A 72 -6.24 -19.95 0.78
CA THR A 72 -6.68 -19.09 1.88
C THR A 72 -8.15 -19.34 2.24
N GLY A 73 -8.45 -19.38 3.55
CA GLY A 73 -9.82 -19.56 4.04
C GLY A 73 -10.79 -18.47 3.55
N VAL A 74 -10.28 -17.26 3.30
CA VAL A 74 -11.04 -16.13 2.73
C VAL A 74 -11.48 -16.44 1.30
N PHE A 75 -10.58 -16.96 0.46
CA PHE A 75 -10.92 -17.32 -0.91
C PHE A 75 -11.88 -18.52 -0.97
N LYS A 76 -11.68 -19.54 -0.12
CA LYS A 76 -12.62 -20.67 -0.02
C LYS A 76 -14.02 -20.24 0.42
N ALA A 77 -14.12 -19.33 1.38
CA ALA A 77 -15.40 -18.77 1.82
C ALA A 77 -16.08 -17.94 0.71
N PHE A 78 -15.31 -17.11 0.01
CA PHE A 78 -15.81 -16.36 -1.15
C PHE A 78 -16.27 -17.29 -2.28
N TRP A 79 -15.50 -18.35 -2.55
CA TRP A 79 -15.85 -19.36 -3.55
C TRP A 79 -17.12 -20.11 -3.16
N MET A 80 -17.28 -20.57 -1.91
CA MET A 80 -18.51 -21.20 -1.41
C MET A 80 -19.75 -20.31 -1.58
N ILE A 81 -19.61 -18.99 -1.41
CA ILE A 81 -20.70 -18.03 -1.65
C ILE A 81 -20.97 -17.87 -3.15
N SER A 82 -19.93 -17.88 -3.99
CA SER A 82 -20.01 -17.69 -5.43
C SER A 82 -20.53 -18.90 -6.21
N ILE A 83 -20.39 -20.14 -5.72
CA ILE A 83 -20.86 -21.36 -6.44
C ILE A 83 -22.39 -21.36 -6.63
N ARG A 84 -23.16 -20.53 -5.91
CA ARG A 84 -24.60 -20.33 -6.15
C ARG A 84 -24.91 -19.45 -7.38
N ARG A 85 -23.92 -18.82 -8.03
CA ARG A 85 -24.10 -18.05 -9.27
C ARG A 85 -22.91 -18.29 -10.23
N ARG A 86 -23.21 -18.95 -11.36
CA ARG A 86 -22.43 -19.24 -12.58
C ARG A 86 -20.92 -18.88 -12.61
N PRO A 87 -20.04 -19.77 -13.11
CA PRO A 87 -18.59 -19.60 -12.99
C PRO A 87 -18.04 -18.46 -13.85
N PHE A 88 -17.27 -17.56 -13.24
CA PHE A 88 -16.43 -16.59 -13.93
C PHE A 88 -15.11 -17.25 -14.37
N ALA A 89 -14.66 -16.85 -15.57
CA ALA A 89 -13.57 -17.45 -16.32
C ALA A 89 -12.21 -17.46 -15.60
N HIS A 90 -11.42 -18.50 -15.89
CA HIS A 90 -10.04 -18.69 -15.44
C HIS A 90 -9.15 -17.50 -15.82
N TYR A 91 -8.49 -16.90 -14.83
CA TYR A 91 -7.41 -15.93 -15.05
C TYR A 91 -6.07 -16.65 -15.15
N THR A 92 -5.41 -16.56 -16.31
CA THR A 92 -4.04 -17.07 -16.51
C THR A 92 -3.07 -15.93 -16.23
N PRO A 93 -2.21 -16.01 -15.19
CA PRO A 93 -1.22 -14.97 -14.92
C PRO A 93 -0.14 -14.96 -16.03
N PRO A 94 0.38 -13.78 -16.43
CA PRO A 94 1.48 -13.72 -17.39
C PRO A 94 2.76 -14.28 -16.75
N HIS A 95 3.30 -15.34 -17.36
CA HIS A 95 4.63 -15.85 -17.06
C HIS A 95 5.67 -14.73 -17.25
N GLN A 96 6.45 -14.45 -16.20
CA GLN A 96 7.62 -13.59 -16.27
C GLN A 96 8.66 -14.25 -17.20
N ALA A 97 9.08 -13.52 -18.22
CA ALA A 97 10.25 -13.83 -19.05
C ALA A 97 11.49 -13.16 -18.45
#